data_AF-A0A238L0D4-F1
#
_entry.id   AF-A0A238L0D4-F1
#
_cell.length_a   1.000
_cell.length_b   1.000
_cell.length_c   1.000
_cell.angle_alpha   90.00
_cell.angle_beta   90.00
_cell.angle_gamma   90.00
#
_symmetry.space_group_name_H-M   'P 1'
#
loop_
_entity.id
_entity.type
_entity.pdbx_description
1 polymer ?
#
loop_
_entity_poly.entity_id
_entity_poly.type
_entity_poly.pdbx_seq_one_letter_code
_entity_poly.pdbx_strand_id
1 'polypeptide(L)' 'MMAKQSPDHLAVTDRTAATMLDMSATQFSRLVSAGALPQPVTLPGGIARWRVADLVAIIDGFAAKPEEEKFEL' A
#
# COMPACT_ATOMS: atom_id res chain seq x y z
N MET A 1 -2.51 10.15 -24.63
CA MET A 1 -3.19 10.92 -23.57
C MET A 1 -2.39 10.71 -22.29
N MET A 2 -1.78 11.75 -21.73
CA MET A 2 -1.10 11.64 -20.44
C MET A 2 -2.13 11.89 -19.34
N ALA A 3 -2.25 10.96 -18.39
CA ALA A 3 -3.12 11.14 -17.24
C ALA A 3 -2.75 12.45 -16.54
N LYS A 4 -3.75 13.30 -16.32
CA LYS A 4 -3.64 14.58 -15.66
C LYS A 4 -3.02 14.33 -14.28
N GLN A 5 -1.76 14.71 -14.09
CA GLN A 5 -1.11 14.64 -12.79
C GLN A 5 -1.84 15.61 -11.85
N SER A 6 -2.65 15.05 -10.96
CA SER A 6 -3.26 15.78 -9.84
C SER A 6 -2.20 15.94 -8.75
N PRO A 7 -2.20 17.03 -7.96
CA PRO A 7 -1.22 17.23 -6.89
C PRO A 7 -1.14 15.99 -6.00
N ASP A 8 0.09 15.56 -5.71
CA ASP A 8 0.42 14.28 -5.05
C ASP A 8 -0.55 13.98 -3.91
N HIS A 9 -1.48 13.05 -4.17
CA HIS A 9 -2.43 12.63 -3.16
C HIS A 9 -1.66 12.03 -1.98
N LEU A 10 -1.80 12.59 -0.78
CA LEU A 10 -1.10 12.06 0.41
C LEU A 10 -1.59 10.65 0.77
N ALA A 11 -2.86 10.36 0.49
CA ALA A 11 -3.45 9.05 0.66
C ALA A 11 -4.50 8.77 -0.43
N VAL A 12 -4.59 7.51 -0.85
CA VAL A 12 -5.39 7.06 -1.99
C VAL A 12 -6.36 5.94 -1.59
N THR A 13 -7.34 5.66 -2.44
CA THR A 13 -8.26 4.53 -2.28
C THR A 13 -7.54 3.20 -2.57
N ASP A 14 -8.18 2.09 -2.22
CA ASP A 14 -7.75 0.74 -2.58
C ASP A 14 -7.55 0.58 -4.09
N ARG A 15 -8.49 1.08 -4.90
CA ARG A 15 -8.44 0.98 -6.35
C ARG A 15 -7.24 1.72 -6.91
N THR A 16 -7.01 2.95 -6.46
CA THR A 16 -5.86 3.73 -6.92
C THR A 16 -4.55 3.12 -6.43
N ALA A 17 -4.48 2.62 -5.19
CA ALA A 17 -3.32 1.91 -4.68
C ALA A 17 -2.98 0.67 -5.53
N ALA A 18 -3.99 -0.12 -5.90
CA ALA A 18 -3.83 -1.26 -6.78
C ALA A 18 -3.31 -0.85 -8.17
N THR A 19 -3.84 0.23 -8.75
CA THR A 19 -3.33 0.78 -10.02
C THR A 19 -1.88 1.24 -9.91
N MET A 20 -1.49 1.88 -8.80
CA MET A 20 -0.12 2.33 -8.59
C MET A 20 0.90 1.18 -8.55
N LEU A 21 0.48 0.00 -8.10
CA LEU A 21 1.30 -1.21 -8.05
C LEU A 21 1.05 -2.15 -9.25
N ASP A 22 0.41 -1.65 -10.31
CA ASP A 22 0.09 -2.38 -11.54
C ASP A 22 -0.62 -3.73 -11.31
N MET A 23 -1.64 -3.74 -10.42
CA MET A 23 -2.41 -4.94 -10.13
C MET A 23 -3.92 -4.68 -10.00
N SER A 24 -4.70 -5.76 -10.00
CA SER A 24 -6.15 -5.66 -9.76
C SER A 24 -6.47 -5.33 -8.31
N ALA A 25 -7.58 -4.64 -8.07
CA ALA A 25 -8.06 -4.33 -6.71
C ALA A 25 -8.31 -5.60 -5.87
N THR A 26 -8.77 -6.70 -6.50
CA THR A 26 -8.95 -7.99 -5.83
C THR A 26 -7.62 -8.57 -5.35
N GLN A 27 -6.59 -8.53 -6.19
CA GLN A 27 -5.25 -9.00 -5.83
C GLN A 27 -4.65 -8.15 -4.71
N PHE A 28 -4.77 -6.82 -4.83
CA PHE A 28 -4.33 -5.89 -3.80
C PHE A 28 -5.01 -6.19 -2.45
N SER A 29 -6.34 -6.29 -2.42
CA SER A 29 -7.11 -6.63 -1.22
C SER A 29 -6.67 -7.94 -0.60
N ARG A 30 -6.45 -8.99 -1.42
CA ARG A 30 -5.96 -10.28 -0.93
C ARG A 30 -4.60 -10.16 -0.23
N LEU A 31 -3.69 -9.39 -0.80
CA LEU A 31 -2.35 -9.20 -0.23
C LEU A 31 -2.40 -8.35 1.05
N VAL A 32 -3.25 -7.33 1.11
CA VAL A 32 -3.51 -6.57 2.35
C VAL A 32 -4.08 -7.49 3.42
N SER A 33 -5.11 -8.28 3.13
CA SER A 33 -5.69 -9.22 4.09
C SER A 33 -4.70 -10.30 4.56
N ALA A 34 -3.76 -10.70 3.69
CA ALA A 34 -2.68 -11.63 4.04
C ALA A 34 -1.52 -10.97 4.80
N GLY A 35 -1.54 -9.65 5.01
CA GLY A 35 -0.47 -8.91 5.68
C GLY A 35 0.78 -8.67 4.82
N ALA A 36 0.73 -8.99 3.52
CA ALA A 36 1.85 -8.82 2.60
C ALA A 36 1.99 -7.38 2.08
N LEU A 37 0.92 -6.58 2.13
CA LEU A 37 0.93 -5.14 1.84
C LEU A 37 0.41 -4.36 3.06
N PRO A 38 0.75 -3.06 3.18
CA PRO A 38 0.30 -2.21 4.28
C PRO A 38 -1.22 -2.20 4.44
N GLN A 39 -1.67 -2.16 5.70
CA GLN A 39 -3.06 -1.91 6.04
C GLN A 39 -3.45 -0.45 5.76
N PRO A 40 -4.73 -0.15 5.47
CA PRO A 40 -5.17 1.22 5.33
C PRO A 40 -5.06 1.97 6.65
N VAL A 41 -4.80 3.26 6.57
CA VAL A 41 -5.04 4.19 7.66
C VAL A 41 -6.50 4.62 7.67
N THR A 42 -7.06 4.78 8.87
CA THR A 42 -8.42 5.27 9.06
C THR A 42 -8.39 6.78 9.27
N LEU A 43 -8.94 7.52 8.30
CA LEU A 43 -9.15 8.96 8.42
C LEU A 43 -10.42 9.25 9.26
N PRO A 44 -10.61 10.49 9.75
CA PRO A 44 -11.84 10.90 10.43
C PRO A 44 -13.09 10.52 9.62
N GLY A 45 -14.11 10.04 10.31
CA GLY A 45 -15.33 9.50 9.68
C GLY A 45 -15.21 8.05 9.19
N GLY A 46 -14.17 7.31 9.61
CA GLY A 46 -14.03 5.88 9.31
C GLY A 46 -13.59 5.58 7.87
N ILE A 47 -12.97 6.56 7.20
CA ILE A 47 -12.61 6.45 5.80
C ILE A 47 -11.24 5.78 5.67
N ALA A 48 -11.21 4.55 5.16
CA ALA A 48 -9.97 3.81 4.90
C ALA A 48 -9.22 4.35 3.68
N ARG A 49 -7.93 4.65 3.82
CA ARG A 49 -7.03 5.08 2.73
C ARG A 49 -5.63 4.51 2.91
N TRP A 50 -4.87 4.40 1.83
CA TRP A 50 -3.47 4.01 1.86
C TRP A 50 -2.59 5.22 1.64
N ARG A 51 -1.58 5.42 2.49
CA ARG A 51 -0.62 6.50 2.29
C ARG A 51 0.22 6.19 1.06
N VAL A 52 0.44 7.20 0.21
CA VAL A 52 1.30 7.04 -0.96
C VAL A 52 2.74 6.71 -0.55
N ALA A 53 3.23 7.29 0.55
CA ALA A 53 4.57 6.99 1.07
C ALA A 53 4.76 5.50 1.41
N ASP A 54 3.77 4.86 2.03
CA ASP A 54 3.84 3.45 2.39
C ASP A 54 3.83 2.56 1.13
N LEU A 55 3.05 2.94 0.10
CA LEU A 55 3.01 2.24 -1.18
C LEU A 55 4.34 2.36 -1.96
N VAL A 56 4.98 3.52 -1.93
CA VAL A 56 6.30 3.74 -2.53
C VAL A 56 7.36 2.91 -1.81
N ALA A 57 7.33 2.87 -0.47
CA ALA A 57 8.27 2.10 0.34
C ALA A 57 8.26 0.59 0.04
N ILE A 58 7.15 0.03 -0.47
CA ILE A 58 7.06 -1.36 -0.92
C ILE A 58 8.01 -1.62 -2.10
N ILE A 59 8.05 -0.70 -3.07
CA ILE A 59 8.91 -0.84 -4.26
C ILE A 59 10.37 -0.59 -3.91
N ASP A 60 10.64 0.39 -3.05
CA ASP A 60 12.00 0.73 -2.63
C ASP A 60 12.60 -0.31 -1.66
N GLY A 61 11.84 -1.34 -1.26
CA GLY A 61 12.29 -2.39 -0.35
C GLY A 61 12.40 -1.96 1.12
N PHE A 62 11.79 -0.82 1.48
CA PHE A 62 11.69 -0.32 2.85
C PHE A 62 10.40 -0.74 3.57
N ALA A 63 9.46 -1.40 2.88
CA ALA A 63 8.35 -2.06 3.54
C ALA A 63 8.93 -3.12 4.50
N ALA A 64 8.78 -2.84 5.80
CA ALA A 64 9.43 -3.53 6.91
C ALA A 64 9.57 -5.03 6.63
N LYS A 65 10.82 -5.49 6.53
CA LYS A 65 11.12 -6.92 6.63
C LYS A 65 10.45 -7.42 7.93
N PRO A 66 9.70 -8.53 7.92
CA PRO A 66 9.41 -9.21 9.16
C PRO A 66 10.76 -9.41 9.87
N GLU A 67 10.84 -9.10 11.16
CA GLU A 67 12.02 -9.42 11.96
C GLU A 67 12.32 -10.91 11.71
N GLU A 68 13.42 -11.19 11.01
CA GLU A 68 13.91 -12.55 10.88
C GLU A 68 14.18 -13.02 12.30
N GLU A 69 13.29 -13.88 12.83
CA GLU A 69 13.56 -14.64 14.04
C GLU A 69 14.88 -15.37 13.82
N LYS A 70 15.94 -14.85 14.46
CA LYS A 70 17.24 -15.51 14.51
C LYS A 70 17.04 -16.85 15.19
N PHE A 71 16.96 -17.92 14.42
CA PHE A 71 17.21 -19.27 14.94
C PHE A 71 18.73 -19.40 15.11
N GLU A 72 19.22 -19.15 16.32
CA GLU A 72 20.56 -19.59 16.73
C GLU A 72 20.51 -21.12 16.90
N LEU A 73 21.39 -21.82 16.16
CA LEU A 73 21.67 -23.26 16.26
C LEU A 73 22.97 -23.47 17.04
#